data_AF-A0A820ZGY1-F1
#
_entry.id   AF-A0A820ZGY1-F1
#
_cell.length_a   1.000
_cell.length_b   1.000
_cell.length_c   1.000
_cell.angle_alpha   90.00
_cell.angle_beta   90.00
_cell.angle_gamma   90.00
#
_symmetry.space_group_name_H-M   'P 1'
#
loop_
_entity.id
_entity.type
_entity.pdbx_description
1 polymer ?
#
loop_
_entity_poly.entity_id
_entity_poly.type
_entity_poly.pdbx_seq_one_letter_code
_entity_poly.pdbx_strand_id
1 'polypeptide(L)'
;MTPNSELINENDDEVSTCCGRKQYRKPPDNDYNSNVQMERSTTDTVTHINVEKELFLWSIIAGRRDLALLLWSRGKNKICAALIAKLIYQIHAQRKNDNSYYQSADEFENLAIQILNKLNQTNDALCRQAIIRQIPAYGNANWLELAVAADAKQFIGQRAVQTIFREIWFGSIDQRVTNHAIIFSTFMLWYSGFLSYQNELVKIEDKTALLNDSIKKSHLYEKSMLKTVYIDD
;
A
#
# COMPACT_ATOMS: atom_id res chain seq x y z
N MET A 1 -86.00 -0.12 0.52
CA MET A 1 -85.88 1.01 -0.40
C MET A 1 -84.64 0.83 -1.26
N THR A 2 -84.81 0.99 -2.57
CA THR A 2 -83.79 1.22 -3.61
C THR A 2 -83.34 2.70 -3.62
N PRO A 3 -82.40 3.18 -4.47
CA PRO A 3 -81.34 2.50 -5.26
C PRO A 3 -79.97 3.26 -5.20
N ASN A 4 -79.11 3.00 -6.21
CA ASN A 4 -77.98 3.79 -6.76
C ASN A 4 -76.60 3.53 -6.12
N SER A 5 -75.57 3.01 -6.82
CA SER A 5 -74.96 3.35 -8.13
C SER A 5 -74.16 4.68 -8.07
N GLU A 6 -72.94 4.82 -8.59
CA GLU A 6 -72.21 4.05 -9.63
C GLU A 6 -70.72 3.82 -9.30
N LEU A 7 -70.20 2.68 -9.78
CA LEU A 7 -68.98 2.49 -10.59
C LEU A 7 -67.83 3.52 -10.52
N ILE A 8 -66.58 3.06 -10.32
CA ILE A 8 -65.51 2.95 -11.35
C ILE A 8 -64.15 2.57 -10.72
N ASN A 9 -63.59 1.44 -11.18
CA ASN A 9 -62.19 1.04 -11.36
C ASN A 9 -61.07 1.01 -10.28
N GLU A 10 -60.22 0.00 -10.54
CA GLU A 10 -58.75 -0.05 -10.53
C GLU A 10 -57.96 -0.28 -9.23
N ASN A 11 -57.49 -1.53 -9.15
CA ASN A 11 -56.10 -1.97 -8.96
C ASN A 11 -55.39 -1.69 -7.63
N ASP A 12 -55.06 -2.80 -6.97
CA ASP A 12 -53.75 -3.14 -6.40
C ASP A 12 -52.95 -2.05 -5.67
N ASP A 13 -52.96 -2.10 -4.34
CA ASP A 13 -51.75 -2.26 -3.51
C ASP A 13 -52.09 -2.34 -2.00
N GLU A 14 -51.36 -3.19 -1.26
CA GLU A 14 -50.67 -2.87 0.01
C GLU A 14 -50.43 -4.07 0.97
N VAL A 15 -49.13 -4.35 1.16
CA VAL A 15 -48.44 -4.56 2.47
C VAL A 15 -49.09 -5.48 3.52
N SER A 16 -48.53 -6.69 3.67
CA SER A 16 -48.70 -7.51 4.88
C SER A 16 -47.52 -7.36 5.85
N THR A 17 -47.80 -6.96 7.09
CA THR A 17 -46.81 -6.79 8.17
C THR A 17 -46.72 -8.03 9.06
N CYS A 18 -45.48 -8.51 9.30
CA CYS A 18 -45.08 -9.42 10.38
C CYS A 18 -43.54 -9.41 10.53
N CYS A 19 -42.90 -9.66 11.68
CA CYS A 19 -43.31 -9.58 13.09
C CYS A 19 -42.04 -9.63 14.00
N GLY A 20 -42.15 -9.38 15.30
CA GLY A 20 -41.20 -9.89 16.32
C GLY A 20 -40.01 -9.01 16.72
N ARG A 21 -40.21 -8.10 17.67
CA ARG A 21 -39.14 -7.34 18.35
C ARG A 21 -38.42 -8.23 19.38
N LYS A 22 -37.10 -8.42 19.30
CA LYS A 22 -36.30 -9.03 20.38
C LYS A 22 -35.44 -7.97 21.07
N GLN A 23 -35.68 -7.74 22.36
CA GLN A 23 -34.85 -6.88 23.21
C GLN A 23 -33.58 -7.64 23.61
N TYR A 24 -32.41 -7.01 23.43
CA TYR A 24 -31.15 -7.54 23.98
C TYR A 24 -31.10 -7.32 25.49
N ARG A 25 -30.90 -8.40 26.25
CA ARG A 25 -30.70 -8.39 27.70
C ARG A 25 -29.20 -8.16 27.97
N LYS A 26 -28.84 -7.08 28.68
CA LYS A 26 -27.44 -6.81 29.08
C LYS A 26 -26.97 -7.82 30.15
N PRO A 27 -25.80 -8.47 29.99
CA PRO A 27 -25.05 -9.09 31.09
C PRO A 27 -24.31 -8.02 31.92
N PRO A 28 -23.82 -8.35 33.13
CA PRO A 28 -23.40 -7.36 34.12
C PRO A 28 -22.00 -6.79 33.88
N ASP A 29 -21.79 -5.58 34.37
CA ASP A 29 -20.49 -4.92 34.46
C ASP A 29 -19.58 -5.72 35.42
N ASN A 30 -18.34 -5.99 35.00
CA ASN A 30 -17.32 -6.59 35.85
C ASN A 30 -16.01 -5.85 35.62
N ASP A 31 -15.53 -5.17 36.66
CA ASP A 31 -14.34 -4.31 36.60
C ASP A 31 -13.10 -5.09 36.15
N TYR A 32 -12.42 -4.59 35.13
CA TYR A 32 -11.05 -5.01 34.83
C TYR A 32 -10.10 -3.83 34.95
N ASN A 33 -9.50 -3.69 36.14
CA ASN A 33 -8.49 -2.69 36.41
C ASN A 33 -7.16 -3.08 35.76
N SER A 34 -6.52 -2.10 35.10
CA SER A 34 -5.07 -2.00 34.85
C SER A 34 -4.28 -3.29 34.50
N ASN A 35 -3.76 -3.38 33.28
CA ASN A 35 -2.43 -2.80 33.01
C ASN A 35 -2.02 -2.88 31.54
N VAL A 36 -1.13 -1.96 31.18
CA VAL A 36 -0.53 -1.80 29.85
C VAL A 36 0.39 -2.98 29.52
N GLN A 37 0.24 -3.63 28.36
CA GLN A 37 1.35 -3.86 27.42
C GLN A 37 0.91 -4.40 26.06
N MET A 38 1.06 -3.54 25.05
CA MET A 38 1.66 -3.82 23.73
C MET A 38 1.78 -5.29 23.31
N GLU A 39 0.87 -5.77 22.46
CA GLU A 39 1.15 -6.95 21.66
C GLU A 39 0.67 -6.81 20.20
N ARG A 40 1.50 -7.31 19.29
CA ARG A 40 1.38 -7.16 17.84
C ARG A 40 1.42 -8.55 17.19
N SER A 41 0.24 -9.12 16.98
CA SER A 41 -0.02 -10.32 16.18
C SER A 41 -1.37 -10.10 15.50
N THR A 42 -1.56 -10.16 14.17
CA THR A 42 -1.45 -11.33 13.28
C THR A 42 -2.36 -12.49 13.67
N THR A 43 -3.67 -12.25 13.63
CA THR A 43 -4.70 -13.29 13.45
C THR A 43 -5.69 -12.84 12.37
N ASP A 44 -6.43 -13.82 11.84
CA ASP A 44 -7.68 -13.69 11.07
C ASP A 44 -7.55 -13.34 9.58
N THR A 45 -7.24 -14.39 8.83
CA THR A 45 -7.47 -14.51 7.39
C THR A 45 -8.97 -14.49 7.07
N VAL A 46 -9.35 -13.88 5.94
CA VAL A 46 -10.76 -13.72 5.49
C VAL A 46 -11.65 -12.82 6.37
N THR A 47 -11.30 -11.53 6.49
CA THR A 47 -12.25 -10.38 6.57
C THR A 47 -11.58 -9.01 6.71
N HIS A 48 -10.25 -8.91 6.75
CA HIS A 48 -9.53 -7.63 6.86
C HIS A 48 -9.54 -6.77 5.56
N ILE A 49 -10.70 -6.68 4.89
CA ILE A 49 -10.96 -5.69 3.83
C ILE A 49 -10.85 -4.31 4.46
N ASN A 50 -9.78 -3.59 4.14
CA ASN A 50 -9.54 -2.27 4.69
C ASN A 50 -10.48 -1.27 4.00
N VAL A 51 -11.71 -1.12 4.53
CA VAL A 51 -12.83 -0.38 3.91
C VAL A 51 -12.41 1.02 3.45
N GLU A 52 -11.56 1.72 4.22
CA GLU A 52 -10.99 3.02 3.86
C GLU A 52 -10.22 2.98 2.53
N LYS A 53 -9.39 1.94 2.31
CA LYS A 53 -8.57 1.75 1.12
C LYS A 53 -9.43 1.39 -0.09
N GLU A 54 -10.42 0.51 0.08
CA GLU A 54 -11.29 0.09 -1.02
C GLU A 54 -12.23 1.22 -1.45
N LEU A 55 -12.77 1.99 -0.49
CA LEU A 55 -13.56 3.19 -0.77
C LEU A 55 -12.71 4.28 -1.43
N PHE A 56 -11.45 4.45 -1.02
CA PHE A 56 -10.49 5.34 -1.67
C PHE A 56 -10.21 4.91 -3.11
N LEU A 57 -9.91 3.63 -3.34
CA LEU A 57 -9.68 3.08 -4.68
C LEU A 57 -10.91 3.28 -5.59
N TRP A 58 -12.10 2.97 -5.07
CA TRP A 58 -13.37 3.22 -5.76
C TRP A 58 -13.55 4.70 -6.11
N SER A 59 -13.22 5.63 -5.20
CA SER A 59 -13.37 7.07 -5.44
C SER A 59 -12.49 7.59 -6.58
N ILE A 60 -11.28 7.05 -6.72
CA ILE A 60 -10.36 7.38 -7.83
C ILE A 60 -10.92 6.85 -9.15
N ILE A 61 -11.32 5.56 -9.18
CA ILE A 61 -11.87 4.90 -10.37
C ILE A 61 -13.18 5.57 -10.83
N ALA A 62 -13.99 6.05 -9.87
CA ALA A 62 -15.20 6.83 -10.12
C ALA A 62 -14.92 8.29 -10.56
N GLY A 63 -13.65 8.73 -10.58
CA GLY A 63 -13.25 10.08 -10.99
C GLY A 63 -13.58 11.19 -9.98
N ARG A 64 -13.94 10.86 -8.73
CA ARG A 64 -14.37 11.85 -7.72
C ARG A 64 -13.20 12.38 -6.90
N ARG A 65 -12.49 13.37 -7.47
CA ARG A 65 -11.25 13.95 -6.90
C ARG A 65 -11.36 14.34 -5.43
N ASP A 66 -12.34 15.15 -5.06
CA ASP A 66 -12.43 15.72 -3.70
C ASP A 66 -12.66 14.64 -2.63
N LEU A 67 -13.43 13.61 -2.99
CA LEU A 67 -13.70 12.46 -2.14
C LEU A 67 -12.44 11.59 -1.97
N ALA A 68 -11.66 11.43 -3.04
CA ALA A 68 -10.37 10.75 -2.98
C ALA A 68 -9.37 11.49 -2.07
N LEU A 69 -9.30 12.83 -2.13
CA LEU A 69 -8.46 13.64 -1.23
C LEU A 69 -8.88 13.49 0.24
N LEU A 70 -10.17 13.52 0.53
CA LEU A 70 -10.68 13.36 1.90
C LEU A 70 -10.35 11.98 2.47
N LEU A 71 -10.54 10.91 1.70
CA LEU A 71 -10.19 9.55 2.13
C LEU A 71 -8.68 9.35 2.26
N TRP A 72 -7.89 9.89 1.34
CA TRP A 72 -6.42 9.92 1.43
C TRP A 72 -5.93 10.58 2.72
N SER A 73 -6.58 11.66 3.17
CA SER A 73 -6.22 12.35 4.41
C SER A 73 -6.41 11.48 5.66
N ARG A 74 -7.32 10.50 5.62
CA ARG A 74 -7.60 9.54 6.71
C ARG A 74 -6.80 8.25 6.59
N GLY A 75 -6.56 7.79 5.36
CA GLY A 75 -5.96 6.49 5.08
C GLY A 75 -4.55 6.28 5.64
N LYS A 76 -4.28 5.02 6.02
CA LYS A 76 -2.95 4.52 6.39
C LYS A 76 -2.06 4.45 5.12
N ASN A 77 -0.76 4.74 5.26
CA ASN A 77 0.24 4.71 4.17
C ASN A 77 -0.04 5.69 2.99
N LYS A 78 -0.15 6.98 3.32
CA LYS A 78 -0.51 8.08 2.40
C LYS A 78 0.35 8.21 1.14
N ILE A 79 1.66 7.94 1.22
CA ILE A 79 2.54 8.01 0.04
C ILE A 79 2.13 6.96 -1.01
N CYS A 80 1.92 5.70 -0.62
CA CYS A 80 1.42 4.67 -1.52
C CYS A 80 0.05 5.02 -2.11
N ALA A 81 -0.87 5.50 -1.26
CA ALA A 81 -2.20 5.89 -1.70
C ALA A 81 -2.14 6.99 -2.79
N ALA A 82 -1.28 7.98 -2.63
CA ALA A 82 -1.07 9.04 -3.61
C ALA A 82 -0.42 8.55 -4.92
N LEU A 83 0.58 7.67 -4.86
CA LEU A 83 1.22 7.10 -6.05
C LEU A 83 0.25 6.19 -6.84
N ILE A 84 -0.59 5.41 -6.16
CA ILE A 84 -1.69 4.64 -6.79
C ILE A 84 -2.72 5.58 -7.44
N ALA A 85 -3.09 6.66 -6.75
CA ALA A 85 -3.98 7.67 -7.33
C ALA A 85 -3.38 8.24 -8.61
N LYS A 86 -2.10 8.64 -8.61
CA LYS A 86 -1.38 9.12 -9.81
C LYS A 86 -1.50 8.13 -10.96
N LEU A 87 -1.14 6.87 -10.75
CA LEU A 87 -1.19 5.81 -11.77
C LEU A 87 -2.59 5.68 -12.38
N ILE A 88 -3.63 5.57 -11.55
CA ILE A 88 -5.00 5.38 -12.04
C ILE A 88 -5.49 6.65 -12.76
N TYR A 89 -5.15 7.85 -12.28
CA TYR A 89 -5.49 9.10 -12.96
C TYR A 89 -4.77 9.25 -14.31
N GLN A 90 -3.52 8.83 -14.44
CA GLN A 90 -2.83 8.78 -15.75
C GLN A 90 -3.54 7.83 -16.72
N ILE A 91 -3.96 6.63 -16.26
CA ILE A 91 -4.72 5.68 -17.08
C ILE A 91 -6.07 6.29 -17.51
N HIS A 92 -6.76 7.01 -16.62
CA HIS A 92 -7.98 7.74 -16.99
C HIS A 92 -7.72 8.86 -17.99
N ALA A 93 -6.64 9.63 -17.83
CA ALA A 93 -6.27 10.72 -18.72
C ALA A 93 -5.98 10.19 -20.14
N GLN A 94 -5.19 9.12 -20.26
CA GLN A 94 -4.92 8.43 -21.53
C GLN A 94 -6.20 7.87 -22.18
N ARG A 95 -7.10 7.26 -21.39
CA ARG A 95 -8.33 6.64 -21.91
C ARG A 95 -9.41 7.65 -22.31
N LYS A 96 -9.51 8.79 -21.62
CA LYS A 96 -10.52 9.84 -21.88
C LYS A 96 -9.99 10.99 -22.74
N ASN A 97 -8.67 11.07 -22.93
CA ASN A 97 -7.98 12.18 -23.59
C ASN A 97 -8.34 13.56 -23.01
N ASP A 98 -8.47 13.63 -21.67
CA ASP A 98 -8.88 14.82 -20.93
C ASP A 98 -7.77 15.24 -19.94
N ASN A 99 -7.34 16.49 -20.08
CA ASN A 99 -6.23 17.08 -19.34
C ASN A 99 -6.53 17.32 -17.85
N SER A 100 -7.81 17.34 -17.45
CA SER A 100 -8.21 17.49 -16.05
C SER A 100 -7.70 16.35 -15.15
N TYR A 101 -7.57 15.15 -15.71
CA TYR A 101 -7.04 13.98 -15.00
C TYR A 101 -5.50 14.03 -14.86
N TYR A 102 -4.77 14.65 -15.80
CA TYR A 102 -3.32 14.86 -15.65
C TYR A 102 -3.02 15.84 -14.51
N GLN A 103 -3.70 16.99 -14.47
CA GLN A 103 -3.59 17.94 -13.35
C GLN A 103 -3.91 17.25 -12.01
N SER A 104 -4.92 16.37 -12.01
CA SER A 104 -5.27 15.58 -10.83
C SER A 104 -4.16 14.62 -10.39
N ALA A 105 -3.51 13.95 -11.34
CA ALA A 105 -2.42 13.01 -11.09
C ALA A 105 -1.18 13.72 -10.52
N ASP A 106 -0.81 14.87 -11.09
CA ASP A 106 0.34 15.68 -10.65
C ASP A 106 0.12 16.26 -9.25
N GLU A 107 -1.11 16.64 -8.89
CA GLU A 107 -1.43 17.11 -7.54
C GLU A 107 -1.27 15.98 -6.50
N PHE A 108 -1.63 14.73 -6.83
CA PHE A 108 -1.33 13.58 -5.97
C PHE A 108 0.17 13.27 -5.88
N GLU A 109 0.95 13.45 -6.95
CA GLU A 109 2.42 13.36 -6.87
C GLU A 109 2.99 14.40 -5.90
N ASN A 110 2.55 15.65 -6.00
CA ASN A 110 2.98 16.73 -5.12
C ASN A 110 2.64 16.43 -3.64
N LEU A 111 1.45 15.88 -3.35
CA LEU A 111 1.09 15.43 -2.00
C LEU A 111 2.03 14.31 -1.48
N ALA A 112 2.43 13.36 -2.33
CA ALA A 112 3.40 12.34 -1.96
C ALA A 112 4.79 12.95 -1.66
N ILE A 113 5.24 13.89 -2.50
CA ILE A 113 6.50 14.64 -2.33
C ILE A 113 6.51 15.44 -1.02
N GLN A 114 5.42 16.13 -0.70
CA GLN A 114 5.32 16.92 0.54
C GLN A 114 5.44 16.04 1.79
N ILE A 115 4.77 14.88 1.81
CA ILE A 115 4.89 13.93 2.94
C ILE A 115 6.31 13.36 3.00
N LEU A 116 6.90 12.98 1.85
CA LEU A 116 8.28 12.47 1.80
C LEU A 116 9.28 13.49 2.34
N ASN A 117 9.19 14.75 1.90
CA ASN A 117 10.07 15.82 2.34
C ASN A 117 9.91 16.13 3.83
N LYS A 118 8.67 16.14 4.35
CA LYS A 118 8.41 16.28 5.79
C LYS A 118 8.99 15.11 6.60
N LEU A 119 8.84 13.88 6.11
CA LEU A 119 9.42 12.69 6.74
C LEU A 119 10.96 12.76 6.74
N ASN A 120 11.58 13.19 5.64
CA ASN A 120 13.02 13.33 5.50
C ASN A 120 13.60 14.41 6.41
N GLN A 121 12.92 15.55 6.56
CA GLN A 121 13.30 16.63 7.48
C GLN A 121 13.17 16.19 8.95
N THR A 122 12.17 15.35 9.26
CA THR A 122 11.93 14.91 10.64
C THR A 122 12.88 13.80 11.06
N ASN A 123 13.10 12.79 10.20
CA ASN A 123 13.85 11.60 10.56
C ASN A 123 14.38 10.84 9.32
N ASP A 124 15.52 11.30 8.79
CA ASP A 124 16.19 10.80 7.58
C ASP A 124 16.43 9.27 7.59
N ALA A 125 16.81 8.69 8.73
CA ALA A 125 17.01 7.24 8.87
C ALA A 125 15.71 6.43 8.73
N LEU A 126 14.61 6.88 9.34
CA LEU A 126 13.29 6.25 9.19
C LEU A 126 12.73 6.46 7.78
N CYS A 127 12.99 7.63 7.18
CA CYS A 127 12.64 7.93 5.79
C CYS A 127 13.25 6.89 4.83
N ARG A 128 14.58 6.68 4.91
CA ARG A 128 15.29 5.65 4.14
C ARG A 128 14.68 4.26 4.30
N GLN A 129 14.49 3.81 5.53
CA GLN A 129 13.91 2.49 5.81
C GLN A 129 12.48 2.37 5.24
N ALA A 130 11.67 3.41 5.33
CA ALA A 130 10.29 3.39 4.85
C ALA A 130 10.18 3.37 3.31
N ILE A 131 11.11 4.02 2.60
CA ILE A 131 11.16 4.02 1.12
C ILE A 131 11.41 2.61 0.57
N ILE A 132 12.36 1.87 1.15
CA ILE A 132 12.75 0.52 0.70
C ILE A 132 11.88 -0.60 1.28
N ARG A 133 11.08 -0.32 2.31
CA ARG A 133 10.25 -1.32 2.99
C ARG A 133 9.03 -1.71 2.14
N GLN A 134 8.82 -3.02 2.03
CA GLN A 134 7.62 -3.61 1.45
C GLN A 134 6.37 -3.35 2.32
N ILE A 135 5.24 -3.05 1.68
CA ILE A 135 3.99 -2.68 2.34
C ILE A 135 2.89 -3.70 2.00
N PRO A 136 2.46 -4.56 2.95
CA PRO A 136 1.52 -5.64 2.65
C PRO A 136 0.14 -5.15 2.24
N ALA A 137 -0.27 -3.95 2.69
CA ALA A 137 -1.54 -3.33 2.29
C ALA A 137 -1.64 -3.02 0.78
N TYR A 138 -0.52 -3.02 0.05
CA TYR A 138 -0.44 -2.75 -1.39
C TYR A 138 0.34 -3.84 -2.14
N GLY A 139 0.11 -5.11 -1.77
CA GLY A 139 0.66 -6.25 -2.50
C GLY A 139 2.17 -6.47 -2.28
N ASN A 140 2.67 -6.09 -1.09
CA ASN A 140 4.09 -6.11 -0.72
C ASN A 140 5.00 -5.18 -1.56
N ALA A 141 4.45 -4.29 -2.38
CA ALA A 141 5.25 -3.28 -3.07
C ALA A 141 5.91 -2.28 -2.10
N ASN A 142 7.09 -1.77 -2.46
CA ASN A 142 7.72 -0.62 -1.79
C ASN A 142 7.35 0.71 -2.48
N TRP A 143 7.84 1.86 -1.96
CA TRP A 143 7.50 3.17 -2.52
C TRP A 143 8.13 3.43 -3.89
N LEU A 144 9.30 2.85 -4.18
CA LEU A 144 10.03 3.06 -5.42
C LEU A 144 9.43 2.27 -6.58
N GLU A 145 9.11 0.99 -6.37
CA GLU A 145 8.41 0.13 -7.33
C GLU A 145 7.10 0.79 -7.79
N LEU A 146 6.34 1.31 -6.83
CA LEU A 146 5.07 1.98 -7.09
C LEU A 146 5.25 3.36 -7.76
N ALA A 147 6.31 4.10 -7.40
CA ALA A 147 6.66 5.36 -8.07
C ALA A 147 7.09 5.14 -9.53
N VAL A 148 7.83 4.07 -9.81
CA VAL A 148 8.21 3.66 -11.18
C VAL A 148 6.96 3.23 -11.97
N ALA A 149 6.08 2.42 -11.38
CA ALA A 149 4.81 2.03 -12.01
C ALA A 149 3.93 3.24 -12.36
N ALA A 150 3.92 4.30 -11.54
CA ALA A 150 3.17 5.54 -11.73
C ALA A 150 3.91 6.65 -12.51
N ASP A 151 5.06 6.35 -13.13
CA ASP A 151 5.96 7.33 -13.77
C ASP A 151 6.14 8.62 -12.94
N ALA A 152 6.37 8.46 -11.64
CA ALA A 152 6.48 9.53 -10.65
C ALA A 152 7.89 10.15 -10.64
N LYS A 153 8.26 10.77 -11.77
CA LYS A 153 9.59 11.35 -12.01
C LYS A 153 9.96 12.43 -10.99
N GLN A 154 9.03 13.27 -10.56
CA GLN A 154 9.30 14.31 -9.56
C GLN A 154 9.49 13.71 -8.16
N PHE A 155 8.79 12.62 -7.85
CA PHE A 155 8.97 11.86 -6.61
C PHE A 155 10.34 11.16 -6.56
N ILE A 156 10.75 10.51 -7.67
CA ILE A 156 12.07 9.84 -7.78
C ILE A 156 13.22 10.87 -7.75
N GLY A 157 12.99 12.08 -8.26
CA GLY A 157 13.94 13.20 -8.20
C GLY A 157 14.18 13.79 -6.81
N GLN A 158 13.41 13.41 -5.78
CA GLN A 158 13.58 13.97 -4.43
C GLN A 158 14.90 13.55 -3.78
N ARG A 159 15.50 14.47 -3.02
CA ARG A 159 16.81 14.27 -2.37
C ARG A 159 16.87 12.99 -1.52
N ALA A 160 15.78 12.66 -0.81
CA ALA A 160 15.64 11.43 -0.03
C ALA A 160 15.95 10.16 -0.85
N VAL A 161 15.35 10.07 -2.04
CA VAL A 161 15.49 8.94 -2.97
C VAL A 161 16.88 8.94 -3.62
N GLN A 162 17.39 10.11 -3.99
CA GLN A 162 18.74 10.26 -4.55
C GLN A 162 19.85 9.89 -3.55
N THR A 163 19.65 10.12 -2.25
CA THR A 163 20.55 9.63 -1.19
C THR A 163 20.58 8.10 -1.15
N ILE A 164 19.43 7.43 -1.28
CA ILE A 164 19.37 5.95 -1.30
C ILE A 164 20.08 5.39 -2.53
N PHE A 165 19.83 5.93 -3.73
CA PHE A 165 20.53 5.47 -4.93
C PHE A 165 22.05 5.69 -4.83
N ARG A 166 22.49 6.77 -4.19
CA ARG A 166 23.91 7.01 -3.87
C ARG A 166 24.45 5.95 -2.89
N GLU A 167 23.74 5.67 -1.80
CA GLU A 167 24.13 4.64 -0.82
C GLU A 167 24.22 3.25 -1.46
N ILE A 168 23.29 2.90 -2.35
CA ILE A 168 23.32 1.64 -3.13
C ILE A 168 24.50 1.62 -4.12
N TRP A 169 24.74 2.72 -4.84
CA TRP A 169 25.79 2.80 -5.87
C TRP A 169 27.20 2.78 -5.30
N PHE A 170 27.45 3.52 -4.21
CA PHE A 170 28.77 3.56 -3.57
C PHE A 170 28.95 2.43 -2.54
N GLY A 171 27.87 1.88 -1.99
CA GLY A 171 27.94 0.78 -1.03
C GLY A 171 28.81 1.13 0.19
N SER A 172 29.80 0.30 0.49
CA SER A 172 30.78 0.54 1.56
C SER A 172 31.97 1.43 1.12
N ILE A 173 31.98 1.94 -0.11
CA ILE A 173 33.05 2.83 -0.60
C ILE A 173 32.86 4.21 0.03
N ASP A 174 33.84 4.58 0.84
CA ASP A 174 33.95 5.87 1.49
C ASP A 174 33.85 7.04 0.49
N GLN A 175 32.84 7.92 0.64
CA GLN A 175 32.61 9.09 -0.24
C GLN A 175 33.77 10.12 -0.28
N ARG A 176 34.82 9.92 0.52
CA ARG A 176 36.07 10.70 0.55
C ARG A 176 37.09 10.27 -0.52
N VAL A 177 36.89 9.14 -1.21
CA VAL A 177 37.74 8.82 -2.36
C VAL A 177 37.44 9.77 -3.51
N THR A 178 38.47 10.38 -4.09
CA THR A 178 38.28 11.25 -5.26
C THR A 178 37.93 10.39 -6.48
N ASN A 179 37.04 10.88 -7.36
CA ASN A 179 36.63 10.14 -8.56
C ASN A 179 37.84 9.66 -9.39
N HIS A 180 38.91 10.46 -9.44
CA HIS A 180 40.17 10.11 -10.10
C HIS A 180 40.89 8.91 -9.48
N ALA A 181 40.83 8.74 -8.15
CA ALA A 181 41.41 7.57 -7.48
C ALA A 181 40.64 6.28 -7.82
N ILE A 182 39.31 6.35 -7.93
CA ILE A 182 38.50 5.22 -8.43
C ILE A 182 38.89 4.90 -9.87
N ILE A 183 38.90 5.89 -10.77
CA ILE A 183 39.24 5.70 -12.19
C ILE A 183 40.64 5.11 -12.34
N PHE A 184 41.64 5.65 -11.64
CA PHE A 184 43.01 5.13 -11.68
C PHE A 184 43.12 3.71 -11.13
N SER A 185 42.42 3.40 -10.03
CA SER A 185 42.36 2.04 -9.48
C SER A 185 41.72 1.04 -10.45
N THR A 186 40.56 1.37 -11.02
CA THR A 186 39.86 0.51 -11.99
C THR A 186 40.66 0.34 -13.28
N PHE A 187 41.33 1.39 -13.76
CA PHE A 187 42.26 1.32 -14.88
C PHE A 187 43.42 0.37 -14.56
N MET A 188 44.14 0.60 -13.46
CA MET A 188 45.30 -0.20 -13.06
C MET A 188 44.95 -1.69 -12.87
N LEU A 189 43.78 -1.98 -12.25
CA LEU A 189 43.24 -3.35 -12.10
C LEU A 189 42.84 -4.02 -13.42
N TRP A 190 42.43 -3.25 -14.42
CA TRP A 190 42.11 -3.76 -15.76
C TRP A 190 43.39 -4.12 -16.54
N TYR A 191 44.43 -3.27 -16.46
CA TYR A 191 45.74 -3.55 -17.06
C TYR A 191 46.51 -4.67 -16.34
N SER A 192 46.27 -4.90 -15.04
CA SER A 192 46.88 -6.00 -14.30
C SER A 192 46.18 -7.35 -14.47
N GLY A 193 45.09 -7.42 -15.26
CA GLY A 193 44.36 -8.67 -15.55
C GLY A 193 43.71 -9.35 -14.33
N PHE A 194 43.58 -8.64 -13.20
CA PHE A 194 43.28 -9.26 -11.89
C PHE A 194 41.78 -9.35 -11.57
N LEU A 195 40.89 -9.00 -12.51
CA LEU A 195 39.45 -8.93 -12.25
C LEU A 195 38.75 -10.32 -12.25
N SER A 196 39.14 -11.19 -11.30
CA SER A 196 38.33 -12.36 -10.95
C SER A 196 37.12 -11.90 -10.13
N TYR A 197 35.98 -11.78 -10.81
CA TYR A 197 34.74 -11.23 -10.25
C TYR A 197 34.12 -12.17 -9.21
N GLN A 198 34.25 -11.86 -7.92
CA GLN A 198 33.43 -12.52 -6.90
C GLN A 198 32.00 -11.95 -6.92
N ASN A 199 31.05 -12.83 -7.24
CA ASN A 199 29.61 -12.53 -7.32
C ASN A 199 29.00 -12.20 -5.94
N GLU A 200 29.14 -10.97 -5.43
CA GLU A 200 28.44 -10.57 -4.21
C GLU A 200 26.94 -10.28 -4.45
N LEU A 201 26.53 -10.01 -5.70
CA LEU A 201 25.12 -9.84 -6.08
C LEU A 201 24.29 -11.13 -5.91
N VAL A 202 24.89 -12.30 -6.22
CA VAL A 202 24.27 -13.62 -5.97
C VAL A 202 23.93 -13.78 -4.48
N LYS A 203 24.75 -13.24 -3.58
CA LYS A 203 24.55 -13.33 -2.12
C LYS A 203 23.36 -12.49 -1.61
N ILE A 204 22.84 -11.55 -2.41
CA ILE A 204 21.63 -10.77 -2.10
C ILE A 204 20.40 -11.49 -2.66
N GLU A 205 20.49 -12.00 -3.89
CA GLU A 205 19.42 -12.79 -4.51
C GLU A 205 19.18 -14.13 -3.78
N ASP A 206 20.23 -14.81 -3.33
CA ASP A 206 20.13 -15.99 -2.46
C ASP A 206 19.40 -15.65 -1.13
N LYS A 207 19.73 -14.51 -0.51
CA LYS A 207 19.09 -14.11 0.76
C LYS A 207 17.61 -13.76 0.58
N THR A 208 17.24 -13.09 -0.51
CA THR A 208 15.83 -12.78 -0.79
C THR A 208 15.06 -14.03 -1.23
N ALA A 209 15.69 -14.93 -1.99
CA ALA A 209 15.12 -16.24 -2.32
C ALA A 209 14.87 -17.11 -1.07
N LEU A 210 15.84 -17.19 -0.14
CA LEU A 210 15.71 -17.95 1.11
C LEU A 210 14.67 -17.36 2.06
N LEU A 211 14.53 -16.03 2.13
CA LEU A 211 13.44 -15.39 2.88
C LEU A 211 12.07 -15.68 2.23
N ASN A 212 11.97 -15.57 0.91
CA ASN A 212 10.74 -15.88 0.17
C ASN A 212 10.33 -17.36 0.30
N ASP A 213 11.29 -18.30 0.30
CA ASP A 213 11.01 -19.72 0.52
C ASP A 213 10.60 -20.00 1.97
N SER A 214 11.25 -19.37 2.95
CA SER A 214 10.86 -19.44 4.37
C SER A 214 9.41 -18.97 4.59
N ILE A 215 9.00 -17.88 3.92
CA ILE A 215 7.63 -17.34 3.96
C ILE A 215 6.62 -18.28 3.28
N LYS A 216 6.98 -18.90 2.14
CA LYS A 216 6.15 -19.95 1.52
C LYS A 216 5.98 -21.14 2.45
N LYS A 217 7.04 -21.53 3.16
CA LYS A 217 7.02 -22.65 4.09
C LYS A 217 6.14 -22.37 5.31
N SER A 218 6.19 -21.17 5.90
CA SER A 218 5.28 -20.80 6.99
C SER A 218 3.81 -20.82 6.58
N HIS A 219 3.47 -20.31 5.39
CA HIS A 219 2.10 -20.41 4.86
C HIS A 219 1.67 -21.84 4.51
N LEU A 220 2.60 -22.72 4.10
CA LEU A 220 2.33 -24.14 3.93
C LEU A 220 2.04 -24.84 5.27
N TYR A 221 2.81 -24.53 6.31
CA TYR A 221 2.55 -25.04 7.66
C TYR A 221 1.19 -24.56 8.19
N GLU A 222 0.90 -23.26 8.10
CA GLU A 222 -0.40 -22.67 8.44
C GLU A 222 -1.57 -23.38 7.71
N LYS A 223 -1.45 -23.56 6.39
CA LYS A 223 -2.45 -24.25 5.57
C LYS A 223 -2.58 -25.75 5.86
N SER A 224 -1.52 -26.41 6.36
CA SER A 224 -1.58 -27.80 6.82
C SER A 224 -2.24 -27.93 8.21
N MET A 225 -1.93 -27.01 9.12
CA MET A 225 -2.54 -26.91 10.46
C MET A 225 -4.05 -26.72 10.37
N LEU A 226 -4.48 -25.77 9.51
CA LEU A 226 -5.90 -25.51 9.25
C LEU A 226 -6.62 -26.70 8.61
N LYS A 227 -5.90 -27.63 7.96
CA LYS A 227 -6.47 -28.84 7.37
C LYS A 227 -6.57 -30.00 8.37
N THR A 228 -5.72 -30.05 9.39
CA THR A 228 -5.82 -31.04 10.47
C THR A 228 -6.85 -30.68 11.53
N VAL A 229 -7.17 -29.39 11.72
CA VAL A 229 -8.16 -28.92 12.71
C VAL A 229 -9.61 -29.02 12.20
N TYR A 230 -9.83 -29.26 10.90
CA TYR A 230 -11.17 -29.25 10.25
C TYR A 230 -11.63 -30.64 9.73
N ILE A 231 -11.06 -31.73 10.25
CA ILE A 231 -11.37 -33.11 9.81
C ILE A 231 -11.96 -34.00 10.93
N ASP A 232 -12.06 -33.49 12.17
CA ASP A 232 -12.59 -34.23 13.34
C ASP A 232 -13.98 -33.72 13.84
N ASP A 233 -14.80 -33.14 12.95
CA ASP A 233 -16.24 -32.87 13.13
C ASP A 233 -17.04 -33.25 11.85
#